data_AF-A0A7C2C3L8-F1
#
_entry.id   AF-A0A7C2C3L8-F1
#
_cell.length_a   1.000
_cell.length_b   1.000
_cell.length_c   1.000
_cell.angle_alpha   90.00
_cell.angle_beta   90.00
_cell.angle_gamma   90.00
#
_symmetry.space_group_name_H-M   'P 1'
#
loop_
_entity.id
_entity.type
_entity.pdbx_description
1 polymer ?
#
loop_
_entity_poly.entity_id
_entity_poly.type
_entity_poly.pdbx_seq_one_letter_code
_entity_poly.pdbx_strand_id
1 'polypeptide(L)' 'LARELGLKFLEMPSGAGHDAAWLARKFPAAMIFVPSRDGRSHSPLEYTPPEQIAPGVALLAAALHRLAY' A
#
# COMPACT_ATOMS: atom_id res chain seq x y z
N LEU A 1 -9.01 7.20 7.07
CA LEU A 1 -9.32 6.17 6.07
C LEU A 1 -9.13 4.73 6.59
N ALA A 2 -7.92 4.21 6.82
CA ALA A 2 -7.76 2.80 7.27
C ALA A 2 -8.55 2.49 8.56
N ARG A 3 -8.48 3.39 9.56
CA ARG A 3 -9.30 3.31 10.80
C ARG A 3 -10.80 3.37 10.53
N GLU A 4 -11.23 4.21 9.59
CA GLU A 4 -12.65 4.38 9.21
C GLU A 4 -13.20 3.12 8.53
N LEU A 5 -12.35 2.43 7.76
CA LEU A 5 -12.66 1.15 7.12
C LEU A 5 -12.51 -0.07 8.06
N GLY A 6 -12.15 0.14 9.34
CA GLY A 6 -11.93 -0.95 10.30
C GLY A 6 -10.73 -1.85 9.98
N LEU A 7 -9.80 -1.39 9.14
CA LEU A 7 -8.62 -2.16 8.74
C LEU A 7 -7.54 -2.10 9.83
N LYS A 8 -6.92 -3.25 10.11
CA LYS A 8 -5.68 -3.30 10.91
C LYS A 8 -4.52 -2.81 10.04
N PHE A 9 -3.70 -1.92 10.57
CA PHE A 9 -2.54 -1.38 9.89
C PHE A 9 -1.43 -1.01 10.87
N LEU A 10 -0.25 -0.78 10.33
CA LEU A 10 0.88 -0.17 11.00
C LEU A 10 1.55 0.82 10.05
N GLU A 11 2.21 1.82 10.59
CA GLU A 11 3.03 2.76 9.81
C GLU A 11 4.46 2.23 9.75
N MET A 12 5.06 2.28 8.57
CA MET A 12 6.43 1.82 8.38
C MET A 12 7.11 2.56 7.22
N PRO A 13 8.44 2.73 7.26
CA PRO A 13 9.21 3.14 6.10
C PRO A 13 9.23 2.02 5.04
N SER A 14 9.37 2.38 3.76
CA SER A 14 9.72 1.39 2.73
C SER A 14 11.21 1.08 2.79
N GLY A 15 11.55 -0.21 2.79
CA GLY A 15 12.92 -0.68 2.63
C GLY A 15 13.41 -0.69 1.17
N ALA A 16 12.50 -0.54 0.20
CA ALA A 16 12.80 -0.57 -1.23
C ALA A 16 12.58 0.79 -1.90
N GLY A 17 13.26 1.01 -3.02
CA GLY A 17 13.02 2.17 -3.88
C GLY A 17 11.72 2.02 -4.67
N HIS A 18 10.91 3.09 -4.69
CA HIS A 18 9.68 3.17 -5.48
C HIS A 18 9.55 4.54 -6.14
N ASP A 19 8.82 4.62 -7.26
CA ASP A 19 8.57 5.89 -7.95
C ASP A 19 7.91 6.93 -7.04
N ALA A 20 7.09 6.48 -6.09
CA ALA A 20 6.48 7.36 -5.08
C ALA A 20 7.52 8.18 -4.30
N ALA A 21 8.71 7.64 -4.02
CA ALA A 21 9.77 8.37 -3.34
C ALA A 21 10.33 9.51 -4.21
N TRP A 22 10.37 9.33 -5.54
CA TRP A 22 10.75 10.39 -6.47
C TRP A 22 9.67 11.45 -6.61
N LEU A 23 8.40 11.03 -6.69
CA LEU A 23 7.25 11.94 -6.73
C LEU A 23 7.13 12.79 -5.46
N ALA A 24 7.41 12.19 -4.29
CA ALA A 24 7.38 12.85 -2.98
C ALA A 24 8.28 14.09 -2.89
N ARG A 25 9.28 14.22 -3.77
CA ARG A 25 10.16 15.39 -3.83
C ARG A 25 9.47 16.65 -4.35
N LYS A 26 8.33 16.50 -5.04
CA LYS A 26 7.61 17.61 -5.68
C LYS A 26 6.12 17.67 -5.31
N PHE A 27 5.52 16.54 -4.96
CA PHE A 27 4.09 16.43 -4.67
C PHE A 27 3.87 15.65 -3.37
N PRO A 28 2.77 15.90 -2.63
CA PRO A 28 2.35 15.01 -1.55
C PRO A 28 2.16 13.60 -2.10
N ALA A 29 2.90 12.63 -1.57
CA ALA A 29 2.85 11.24 -2.00
C ALA A 29 2.88 10.31 -0.78
N ALA A 30 2.16 9.20 -0.87
CA ALA A 30 2.11 8.16 0.14
C ALA A 30 2.02 6.79 -0.54
N MET A 31 2.33 5.73 0.21
CA MET A 31 2.24 4.34 -0.26
C MET A 31 1.33 3.54 0.66
N ILE A 32 0.66 2.54 0.08
CA ILE A 32 -0.11 1.53 0.80
C ILE A 32 0.57 0.19 0.55
N PHE A 33 0.97 -0.50 1.63
CA PHE A 33 1.53 -1.85 1.54
C PHE A 33 0.54 -2.92 1.97
N VAL A 34 0.66 -4.07 1.33
CA VAL A 34 -0.02 -5.32 1.69
C VAL A 34 1.04 -6.42 1.87
N PRO A 35 0.84 -7.39 2.77
CA PRO A 35 1.86 -8.39 3.07
C PRO A 35 1.93 -9.48 2.00
N SER A 36 3.14 -9.74 1.48
CA SER A 36 3.46 -10.92 0.69
C SER A 36 3.90 -12.09 1.58
N ARG A 37 3.70 -13.33 1.11
CA ARG A 37 4.11 -14.55 1.83
C ARG A 37 5.60 -14.52 2.15
N ASP A 38 5.93 -14.74 3.42
CA ASP A 38 7.29 -14.71 3.98
C ASP A 38 8.07 -13.40 3.68
N GLY A 39 7.40 -12.31 3.28
CA GLY A 39 8.06 -11.08 2.83
C GLY A 39 8.90 -11.24 1.56
N ARG A 40 8.69 -12.32 0.80
CA ARG A 40 9.45 -12.59 -0.43
C ARG A 40 9.09 -11.58 -1.52
N SER A 41 10.12 -11.10 -2.21
CA SER A 41 9.98 -10.34 -3.44
C SER A 41 11.14 -10.66 -4.39
N HIS A 42 11.04 -10.29 -5.67
CA HIS A 42 12.02 -10.59 -6.73
C HIS A 42 12.33 -12.10 -6.83
N SER A 43 11.29 -12.91 -6.64
CA SER A 43 11.40 -14.37 -6.60
C SER A 43 10.24 -14.99 -7.38
N PRO A 44 10.44 -16.11 -8.09
CA PRO A 44 9.34 -16.87 -8.70
C PRO A 44 8.30 -17.37 -7.68
N LEU A 45 8.64 -17.39 -6.39
CA LEU A 45 7.75 -17.78 -5.29
C LEU A 45 7.09 -16.57 -4.61
N GLU A 46 7.31 -15.36 -5.10
CA GLU A 46 6.63 -14.15 -4.63
C GLU A 46 5.12 -14.31 -4.82
N TYR A 47 4.37 -14.12 -3.73
CA TYR A 47 2.93 -14.30 -3.74
C TYR A 47 2.27 -13.49 -2.64
N THR A 48 1.21 -12.78 -3.01
CA THR A 48 0.32 -12.06 -2.10
C THR A 48 -1.06 -12.67 -2.23
N PRO A 49 -1.64 -13.26 -1.16
CA PRO A 49 -2.95 -13.87 -1.25
C PRO A 49 -4.04 -12.79 -1.49
N PRO A 50 -5.10 -13.08 -2.26
CA PRO A 50 -6.16 -12.11 -2.57
C PRO A 50 -6.77 -11.44 -1.35
N GLU A 51 -6.86 -12.15 -0.22
CA GLU A 51 -7.41 -11.64 1.04
C GLU A 51 -6.54 -10.53 1.66
N GLN A 52 -5.25 -10.50 1.32
CA GLN A 52 -4.34 -9.41 1.72
C GLN A 52 -4.35 -8.27 0.70
N ILE A 53 -4.63 -8.55 -0.58
CA ILE A 53 -4.75 -7.54 -1.64
C ILE A 53 -6.02 -6.70 -1.46
N ALA A 54 -7.16 -7.36 -1.21
CA ALA A 54 -8.48 -6.72 -1.20
C ALA A 54 -8.57 -5.50 -0.24
N PRO A 55 -8.09 -5.57 1.02
CA PRO A 55 -8.05 -4.40 1.91
C PRO A 55 -7.20 -3.25 1.37
N GLY A 56 -6.07 -3.54 0.72
CA GLY A 56 -5.21 -2.54 0.10
C GLY A 56 -5.92 -1.81 -1.05
N VAL A 57 -6.63 -2.55 -1.90
CA VAL A 57 -7.43 -1.97 -2.99
C VAL A 57 -8.58 -1.12 -2.45
N ALA A 58 -9.30 -1.59 -1.43
CA ALA A 58 -10.38 -0.83 -0.80
C ALA A 58 -9.87 0.49 -0.20
N LEU A 59 -8.72 0.45 0.48
CA LEU A 59 -8.09 1.65 1.04
C LEU A 59 -7.63 2.62 -0.05
N LEU A 60 -7.03 2.11 -1.14
CA LEU A 60 -6.62 2.92 -2.29
C LEU A 60 -7.83 3.61 -2.93
N ALA A 61 -8.91 2.88 -3.20
CA ALA A 61 -10.14 3.43 -3.78
C ALA A 61 -10.74 4.54 -2.89
N ALA A 62 -10.84 4.30 -1.58
CA ALA A 62 -11.34 5.30 -0.63
C ALA A 62 -10.43 6.55 -0.57
N ALA A 63 -9.11 6.37 -0.66
CA ALA A 63 -8.16 7.47 -0.69
C ALA A 63 -8.28 8.31 -1.96
N LEU A 64 -8.34 7.66 -3.13
CA LEU A 64 -8.53 8.35 -4.40
C LEU A 64 -9.85 9.11 -4.43
N HIS A 65 -10.95 8.50 -3.96
CA HIS A 65 -12.23 9.18 -3.89
C HIS A 65 -12.15 10.43 -3.01
N ARG A 66 -11.59 10.34 -1.80
CA ARG A 66 -11.46 11.47 -0.87
C ARG A 66 -10.52 12.59 -1.36
N LEU A 67 -9.56 12.27 -2.23
CA LEU A 67 -8.62 13.25 -2.77
C LEU A 67 -9.13 13.91 -4.06
N ALA A 68 -9.98 13.22 -4.81
CA ALA A 68 -10.50 13.70 -6.08
C ALA A 68 -11.87 14.42 -5.95
N TYR A 69 -12.63 14.10 -4.91
CA TYR A 69 -13.99 14.60 -4.66
C TYR A 69 -14.12 15.03 -3.19
#